data_AF-A0A378JKN2-F1
#
_entry.id   AF-A0A378JKN2-F1
#
_cell.length_a   1.000
_cell.length_b   1.000
_cell.length_c   1.000
_cell.angle_alpha   90.00
_cell.angle_beta   90.00
_cell.angle_gamma   90.00
#
_symmetry.space_group_name_H-M   'P 1'
#
loop_
_entity.id
_entity.type
_entity.pdbx_description
1 polymer ?
#
loop_
_entity_poly.entity_id
_entity_poly.type
_entity_poly.pdbx_seq_one_letter_code
_entity_poly.pdbx_strand_id
1 'polypeptide(L)'
;MILHELSKKLLAFIEAEAKTASKKLVFRDFAKYNFVNLIYQSLNLNDFMSIRDIEHAIKLIEELPVFSEEYTTLSQLISRKLDYQILNKVNNTADGISFNLPDLPKVKLGMTSNFTKALIETHQLLLSYYQEALTHTIRKIPVKKVNYDEVMLTQSQAFHDLDISTRELVSSDKSTIIPDVRRKGVTFYGAVIAPANYIDPFDTMIVQTIKNFTSDSSNSSSLPHPGSKASKIMYFGGQFLEAIVLNEFSNTIEFADGRQGILERGKVQGHINWSKNTANEVYATVNIKIYTFSFADNDPKKPQQFYAIGSDGQTLLPISDKDFERVYKNCDKERLEETENNLVPICEYNVKIKLDTNDKDQPDPTFFLKVTKCKLQINTPQLISSKEKQHELEDNVRATNQSTALI
;
A
#
# COMPACT_ATOMS: atom_id res chain seq x y z
N MET A 1 0.94 3.95 -17.79
CA MET A 1 0.24 4.10 -19.10
C MET A 1 0.73 3.10 -20.15
N ILE A 2 2.04 2.83 -20.27
CA ILE A 2 2.58 2.10 -21.43
C ILE A 2 2.27 0.59 -21.37
N LEU A 3 2.35 -0.07 -20.21
CA LEU A 3 1.96 -1.49 -20.06
C LEU A 3 0.47 -1.72 -20.27
N HIS A 4 -0.39 -0.81 -19.78
CA HIS A 4 -1.83 -0.85 -20.05
C HIS A 4 -2.19 -0.62 -21.53
N GLU A 5 -1.52 0.32 -22.21
CA GLU A 5 -1.74 0.53 -23.65
C GLU A 5 -1.20 -0.63 -24.50
N LEU A 6 -0.10 -1.27 -24.08
CA LEU A 6 0.38 -2.51 -24.71
C LEU A 6 -0.58 -3.69 -24.45
N SER A 7 -1.10 -3.80 -23.23
CA SER A 7 -2.14 -4.76 -22.87
C SER A 7 -3.39 -4.56 -23.74
N LYS A 8 -3.85 -3.31 -23.95
CA LYS A 8 -4.94 -3.00 -24.89
C LYS A 8 -4.61 -3.36 -26.33
N LYS A 9 -3.39 -3.08 -26.81
CA LYS A 9 -2.95 -3.48 -28.16
C LYS A 9 -3.02 -5.00 -28.32
N LEU A 10 -2.52 -5.76 -27.34
CA LEU A 10 -2.58 -7.23 -27.34
C LEU A 10 -4.04 -7.74 -27.27
N LEU A 11 -4.89 -7.11 -26.47
CA LEU A 11 -6.32 -7.42 -26.37
C LEU A 11 -7.06 -7.15 -27.70
N ALA A 12 -6.75 -6.04 -28.37
CA ALA A 12 -7.29 -5.71 -29.68
C ALA A 12 -6.90 -6.75 -30.75
N PHE A 13 -5.69 -7.32 -30.66
CA PHE A 13 -5.29 -8.45 -31.51
C PHE A 13 -6.11 -9.71 -31.20
N ILE A 14 -6.36 -10.02 -29.93
CA ILE A 14 -7.22 -11.14 -29.52
C ILE A 14 -8.63 -10.98 -30.12
N GLU A 15 -9.22 -9.80 -29.98
CA GLU A 15 -10.55 -9.51 -30.51
C GLU A 15 -10.61 -9.58 -32.04
N ALA A 16 -9.56 -9.11 -32.73
CA ALA A 16 -9.47 -9.18 -34.19
C ALA A 16 -9.33 -10.64 -34.69
N GLU A 17 -8.53 -11.45 -34.01
CA GLU A 17 -8.39 -12.88 -34.32
C GLU A 17 -9.69 -13.64 -34.00
N ALA A 18 -10.38 -13.32 -32.91
CA ALA A 18 -11.70 -13.88 -32.57
C ALA A 18 -12.76 -13.58 -33.65
N LYS A 19 -12.79 -12.33 -34.14
CA LYS A 19 -13.66 -11.90 -35.25
C LYS A 19 -13.31 -12.58 -36.58
N THR A 20 -12.04 -12.93 -36.79
CA THR A 20 -11.58 -13.61 -38.01
C THR A 20 -11.88 -15.11 -37.96
N ALA A 21 -11.69 -15.74 -36.80
CA ALA A 21 -12.03 -17.14 -36.55
C ALA A 21 -13.55 -17.41 -36.70
N SER A 22 -14.39 -16.45 -36.27
CA SER A 22 -15.85 -16.54 -36.40
C SER A 22 -16.39 -16.32 -37.82
N LYS A 23 -15.68 -15.56 -38.68
CA LYS A 23 -16.08 -15.32 -40.08
C LYS A 23 -15.77 -16.49 -41.03
N LYS A 24 -14.79 -17.35 -40.72
CA LYS A 24 -14.45 -18.54 -41.54
C LYS A 24 -15.35 -19.73 -41.17
N LEU A 25 -16.63 -19.62 -41.53
CA LEU A 25 -17.73 -20.54 -41.14
C LEU A 25 -17.58 -22.03 -41.53
N VAL A 26 -16.55 -22.44 -42.28
CA VAL A 26 -16.41 -23.83 -42.78
C VAL A 26 -15.24 -24.60 -42.12
N PHE A 27 -14.27 -23.93 -41.51
CA PHE A 27 -13.21 -24.59 -40.72
C PHE A 27 -12.86 -23.71 -39.51
N ARG A 28 -13.34 -24.13 -38.33
CA ARG A 28 -13.12 -23.45 -37.04
C ARG A 28 -11.67 -23.66 -36.56
N ASP A 29 -10.74 -22.86 -37.07
CA ASP A 29 -9.38 -22.82 -36.52
C ASP A 29 -9.31 -21.86 -35.31
N PHE A 30 -9.73 -22.37 -34.15
CA PHE A 30 -9.60 -21.67 -32.86
C PHE A 30 -8.19 -21.75 -32.27
N ALA A 31 -7.26 -22.51 -32.88
CA ALA A 31 -5.95 -22.74 -32.30
C ALA A 31 -5.14 -21.45 -32.17
N LYS A 32 -5.21 -20.58 -33.18
CA LYS A 32 -4.53 -19.28 -33.16
C LYS A 32 -5.14 -18.31 -32.15
N TYR A 33 -6.47 -18.25 -32.04
CA TYR A 33 -7.15 -17.43 -31.03
C TYR A 33 -6.81 -17.89 -29.61
N ASN A 34 -6.92 -19.20 -29.34
CA ASN A 34 -6.59 -19.79 -28.05
C ASN A 34 -5.11 -19.57 -27.69
N PHE A 35 -4.21 -19.67 -28.68
CA PHE A 35 -2.80 -19.37 -28.51
C PHE A 35 -2.58 -17.92 -28.10
N VAL A 36 -3.10 -16.93 -28.84
CA VAL A 36 -2.92 -15.51 -28.52
C VAL A 36 -3.53 -15.17 -27.16
N ASN A 37 -4.72 -15.70 -26.85
CA ASN A 37 -5.38 -15.48 -25.56
C ASN A 37 -4.58 -16.11 -24.39
N LEU A 38 -4.04 -17.31 -24.58
CA LEU A 38 -3.16 -17.95 -23.60
C LEU A 38 -1.92 -17.09 -23.33
N ILE A 39 -1.23 -16.60 -24.37
CA ILE A 39 -0.08 -15.72 -24.21
C ILE A 39 -0.45 -14.46 -23.42
N TYR A 40 -1.54 -13.79 -23.78
CA TYR A 40 -1.98 -12.59 -23.08
C TYR A 40 -2.28 -12.83 -21.60
N GLN A 41 -2.99 -13.92 -21.28
CA GLN A 41 -3.29 -14.30 -19.90
C GLN A 41 -2.00 -14.63 -19.13
N SER A 42 -1.07 -15.36 -19.74
CA SER A 42 0.19 -15.77 -19.13
C SER A 42 1.19 -14.62 -18.96
N LEU A 43 1.12 -13.57 -19.79
CA LEU A 43 1.91 -12.36 -19.58
C LEU A 43 1.45 -11.56 -18.35
N ASN A 44 0.19 -11.72 -17.96
CA ASN A 44 -0.44 -11.05 -16.80
C ASN A 44 -0.05 -9.56 -16.68
N LEU A 45 -0.01 -8.85 -17.82
CA LEU A 45 0.50 -7.49 -17.89
C LEU A 45 -0.38 -6.55 -17.08
N ASN A 46 0.20 -6.02 -16.00
CA ASN A 46 -0.41 -5.00 -15.19
C ASN A 46 0.65 -3.92 -14.87
N ASP A 47 0.21 -2.73 -14.51
CA ASP A 47 1.14 -1.62 -14.30
C ASP A 47 1.90 -1.67 -12.96
N PHE A 48 1.64 -2.67 -12.12
CA PHE A 48 2.24 -2.87 -10.79
C PHE A 48 2.92 -4.24 -10.68
N MET A 49 3.39 -4.78 -11.82
CA MET A 49 4.11 -6.04 -11.86
C MET A 49 5.35 -5.96 -10.97
N SER A 50 5.54 -6.99 -10.15
CA SER A 50 6.80 -7.15 -9.43
C SER A 50 7.97 -7.37 -10.39
N ILE A 51 9.20 -7.23 -9.88
CA ILE A 51 10.39 -7.62 -10.66
C ILE A 51 10.27 -9.05 -11.17
N ARG A 52 9.76 -9.98 -10.35
CA ARG A 52 9.59 -11.38 -10.72
C ARG A 52 8.53 -11.56 -11.80
N ASP A 53 7.43 -10.83 -11.72
CA ASP A 53 6.39 -10.86 -12.76
C ASP A 53 6.92 -10.30 -14.07
N ILE A 54 7.71 -9.22 -14.01
CA ILE A 54 8.37 -8.63 -15.19
C ILE A 54 9.37 -9.63 -15.79
N GLU A 55 10.22 -10.26 -14.97
CA GLU A 55 11.15 -11.32 -15.40
C GLU A 55 10.41 -12.47 -16.10
N HIS A 56 9.31 -12.93 -15.49
CA HIS A 56 8.48 -14.01 -16.02
C HIS A 56 7.90 -13.63 -17.39
N ALA A 57 7.31 -12.43 -17.50
CA ALA A 57 6.72 -11.96 -18.74
C ALA A 57 7.77 -11.79 -19.85
N ILE A 58 8.97 -11.27 -19.53
CA ILE A 58 10.07 -11.14 -20.50
C ILE A 58 10.48 -12.51 -21.03
N LYS A 59 10.70 -13.49 -20.14
CA LYS A 59 11.10 -14.85 -20.53
C LYS A 59 10.04 -15.55 -21.36
N LEU A 60 8.78 -15.44 -20.95
CA LEU A 60 7.66 -15.97 -21.71
C LEU A 60 7.69 -15.45 -23.15
N ILE A 61 7.93 -14.14 -23.36
CA ILE A 61 8.05 -13.57 -24.71
C ILE A 61 9.28 -14.11 -25.44
N GLU A 62 10.44 -14.15 -24.79
CA GLU A 62 11.72 -14.59 -25.36
C GLU A 62 11.71 -16.04 -25.85
N GLU A 63 10.97 -16.92 -25.17
CA GLU A 63 10.91 -18.35 -25.46
C GLU A 63 9.87 -18.73 -26.53
N LEU A 64 9.07 -17.77 -27.02
CA LEU A 64 8.05 -18.04 -28.04
C LEU A 64 8.68 -18.51 -29.37
N PRO A 65 8.14 -19.58 -29.99
CA PRO A 65 8.64 -20.07 -31.27
C PRO A 65 8.23 -19.18 -32.44
N VAL A 66 9.19 -18.86 -33.31
CA VAL A 66 9.00 -18.01 -34.50
C VAL A 66 9.27 -18.80 -35.77
N PHE A 67 8.47 -18.56 -36.79
CA PHE A 67 8.71 -19.06 -38.14
C PHE A 67 9.87 -18.30 -38.77
N SER A 68 11.01 -18.96 -38.88
CA SER A 68 12.14 -18.54 -39.72
C SER A 68 12.58 -19.73 -40.59
N GLU A 69 13.51 -19.51 -41.52
CA GLU A 69 14.11 -20.58 -42.35
C GLU A 69 14.71 -21.71 -41.49
N GLU A 70 15.07 -21.41 -40.23
CA GLU A 70 15.42 -22.36 -39.17
C GLU A 70 14.44 -22.27 -37.99
N TYR A 71 14.33 -23.31 -37.15
CA TYR A 71 13.55 -23.22 -35.90
C TYR A 71 14.25 -22.26 -34.94
N THR A 72 13.65 -21.10 -34.69
CA THR A 72 14.22 -20.04 -33.84
C THR A 72 13.22 -19.55 -32.81
N THR A 73 13.73 -19.03 -31.69
CA THR A 73 12.92 -18.35 -30.66
C THR A 73 12.84 -16.85 -30.92
N LEU A 74 11.91 -16.17 -30.27
CA LEU A 74 11.81 -14.72 -30.32
C LEU A 74 13.06 -14.06 -29.74
N SER A 75 13.72 -14.65 -28.73
CA SER A 75 15.00 -14.17 -28.20
C SER A 75 16.11 -14.12 -29.25
N GLN A 76 16.18 -15.10 -30.14
CA GLN A 76 17.15 -15.12 -31.25
C GLN A 76 16.81 -14.06 -32.30
N LEU A 77 15.52 -13.86 -32.62
CA LEU A 77 15.07 -12.79 -33.51
C LEU A 77 15.45 -11.41 -32.94
N ILE A 78 15.11 -11.16 -31.68
CA ILE A 78 15.35 -9.91 -30.95
C ILE A 78 16.86 -9.62 -30.87
N SER A 79 17.66 -10.60 -30.41
CA SER A 79 19.08 -10.39 -30.14
C SER A 79 19.99 -10.42 -31.38
N ARG A 80 19.71 -11.26 -32.38
CA ARG A 80 20.60 -11.44 -33.54
C ARG A 80 20.19 -10.66 -34.78
N LYS A 81 18.88 -10.44 -34.99
CA LYS A 81 18.39 -9.72 -36.18
C LYS A 81 18.04 -8.27 -35.91
N LEU A 82 17.54 -7.95 -34.71
CA LEU A 82 17.14 -6.59 -34.34
C LEU A 82 18.16 -5.87 -33.43
N ASP A 83 19.18 -6.59 -32.96
CA ASP A 83 20.23 -6.12 -32.05
C ASP A 83 19.69 -5.48 -30.75
N TYR A 84 18.53 -5.96 -30.30
CA TYR A 84 17.95 -5.54 -29.02
C TYR A 84 18.51 -6.39 -27.87
N GLN A 85 18.51 -5.80 -26.68
CA GLN A 85 18.90 -6.51 -25.47
C GLN A 85 17.87 -7.60 -25.14
N ILE A 86 18.32 -8.67 -24.50
CA ILE A 86 17.51 -9.77 -23.97
C ILE A 86 17.83 -9.94 -22.49
N LEU A 87 16.96 -10.60 -21.72
CA LEU A 87 17.06 -10.71 -20.27
C LEU A 87 18.42 -11.23 -19.81
N ASN A 88 18.93 -12.28 -20.47
CA ASN A 88 20.23 -12.88 -20.13
C ASN A 88 21.42 -11.92 -20.31
N LYS A 89 21.31 -10.90 -21.17
CA LYS A 89 22.36 -9.86 -21.31
C LYS A 89 22.30 -8.82 -20.19
N VAL A 90 21.15 -8.69 -19.52
CA VAL A 90 20.89 -7.72 -18.44
C VAL A 90 21.14 -8.35 -17.07
N ASN A 91 20.77 -9.62 -16.89
CA ASN A 91 20.99 -10.37 -15.67
C ASN A 91 21.54 -11.78 -15.99
N ASN A 92 22.85 -11.96 -15.80
CA ASN A 92 23.56 -13.23 -16.05
C ASN A 92 23.09 -14.40 -15.15
N THR A 93 22.25 -14.15 -14.14
CA THR A 93 21.68 -15.21 -13.27
C THR A 93 20.28 -15.67 -13.71
N ALA A 94 19.71 -15.06 -14.75
CA ALA A 94 18.38 -15.42 -15.25
C ALA A 94 18.32 -16.86 -15.82
N ASP A 95 19.44 -17.44 -16.28
CA ASP A 95 19.50 -18.81 -16.82
C ASP A 95 19.13 -19.92 -15.82
N GLY A 96 19.21 -19.66 -14.51
CA GLY A 96 18.90 -20.64 -13.45
C GLY A 96 17.44 -20.68 -13.00
N ILE A 97 16.59 -19.77 -13.50
CA ILE A 97 15.20 -19.68 -13.05
C ILE A 97 14.33 -20.54 -13.96
N SER A 98 13.98 -21.72 -13.47
CA SER A 98 13.00 -22.64 -14.07
C SER A 98 11.60 -22.06 -13.90
N PHE A 99 11.01 -21.60 -15.00
CA PHE A 99 9.61 -21.21 -15.04
C PHE A 99 8.78 -22.39 -15.53
N ASN A 100 7.68 -22.69 -14.82
CA ASN A 100 6.64 -23.55 -15.37
C ASN A 100 5.94 -22.76 -16.48
N LEU A 101 6.52 -22.77 -17.67
CA LEU A 101 5.87 -22.23 -18.85
C LEU A 101 4.60 -23.04 -19.08
N PRO A 102 3.48 -22.38 -19.41
CA PRO A 102 2.31 -23.12 -19.88
C PRO A 102 2.73 -23.95 -21.11
N ASP A 103 2.14 -25.12 -21.30
CA ASP A 103 2.34 -25.93 -22.51
C ASP A 103 1.94 -25.09 -23.73
N LEU A 104 2.94 -24.45 -24.35
CA LEU A 104 2.72 -23.55 -25.45
C LEU A 104 2.27 -24.37 -26.67
N PRO A 105 1.13 -24.03 -27.29
CA PRO A 105 0.75 -24.62 -28.56
C PRO A 105 1.88 -24.52 -29.58
N LYS A 106 2.06 -25.52 -30.43
CA LYS A 106 3.06 -25.55 -31.53
C LYS A 106 2.70 -24.57 -32.68
N VAL A 107 2.20 -23.39 -32.35
CA VAL A 107 1.85 -22.32 -33.30
C VAL A 107 3.09 -21.44 -33.48
N LYS A 108 3.63 -21.39 -34.70
CA LYS A 108 4.79 -20.55 -35.02
C LYS A 108 4.35 -19.13 -35.33
N LEU A 109 5.01 -18.15 -34.73
CA LEU A 109 4.78 -16.73 -34.99
C LEU A 109 5.41 -16.29 -36.32
N GLY A 110 4.67 -15.59 -37.18
CA GLY A 110 5.25 -14.99 -38.38
C GLY A 110 6.09 -13.76 -38.04
N MET A 111 7.33 -13.65 -38.53
CA MET A 111 8.23 -12.52 -38.22
C MET A 111 7.63 -11.14 -38.53
N THR A 112 6.84 -11.03 -39.60
CA THR A 112 6.21 -9.76 -40.03
C THR A 112 4.83 -9.53 -39.42
N SER A 113 4.34 -10.45 -38.58
CA SER A 113 3.01 -10.33 -38.00
C SER A 113 2.95 -9.16 -37.01
N ASN A 114 1.84 -8.44 -37.00
CA ASN A 114 1.66 -7.31 -36.09
C ASN A 114 1.65 -7.76 -34.61
N PHE A 115 1.23 -9.01 -34.35
CA PHE A 115 1.32 -9.60 -33.00
C PHE A 115 2.78 -9.79 -32.56
N THR A 116 3.64 -10.29 -33.46
CA THR A 116 5.10 -10.41 -33.21
C THR A 116 5.72 -9.04 -32.92
N LYS A 117 5.34 -8.00 -33.68
CA LYS A 117 5.81 -6.63 -33.43
C LYS A 117 5.34 -6.11 -32.06
N ALA A 118 4.08 -6.33 -31.70
CA ALA A 118 3.54 -5.95 -30.40
C ALA A 118 4.25 -6.67 -29.24
N LEU A 119 4.60 -7.95 -29.41
CA LEU A 119 5.39 -8.70 -28.44
C LEU A 119 6.81 -8.13 -28.29
N ILE A 120 7.46 -7.73 -29.39
CA ILE A 120 8.78 -7.09 -29.36
C ILE A 120 8.72 -5.73 -28.64
N GLU A 121 7.72 -4.88 -28.96
CA GLU A 121 7.51 -3.61 -28.25
C GLU A 121 7.28 -3.83 -26.75
N THR A 122 6.47 -4.84 -26.40
CA THR A 122 6.18 -5.21 -25.01
C THR A 122 7.45 -5.68 -24.29
N HIS A 123 8.24 -6.52 -24.95
CA HIS A 123 9.51 -7.02 -24.43
C HIS A 123 10.49 -5.89 -24.10
N GLN A 124 10.74 -4.96 -25.02
CA GLN A 124 11.68 -3.86 -24.80
C GLN A 124 11.27 -2.96 -23.64
N LEU A 125 9.96 -2.71 -23.50
CA LEU A 125 9.44 -1.93 -22.39
C LEU A 125 9.60 -2.68 -21.07
N LEU A 126 9.20 -3.94 -21.00
CA LEU A 126 9.35 -4.77 -19.81
C LEU A 126 10.82 -4.82 -19.39
N LEU A 127 11.75 -4.97 -20.35
CA LEU A 127 13.18 -5.00 -20.07
C LEU A 127 13.69 -3.67 -19.50
N SER A 128 13.14 -2.54 -19.94
CA SER A 128 13.46 -1.21 -19.41
C SER A 128 12.98 -1.05 -17.96
N TYR A 129 11.73 -1.46 -17.67
CA TYR A 129 11.19 -1.51 -16.30
C TYR A 129 11.97 -2.48 -15.42
N TYR A 130 12.38 -3.61 -15.96
CA TYR A 130 13.20 -4.60 -15.27
C TYR A 130 14.56 -4.01 -14.87
N GLN A 131 15.21 -3.28 -15.75
CA GLN A 131 16.49 -2.61 -15.47
C GLN A 131 16.35 -1.51 -14.41
N GLU A 132 15.29 -0.71 -14.49
CA GLU A 132 14.96 0.30 -13.48
C GLU A 132 14.74 -0.38 -12.12
N ALA A 133 13.87 -1.39 -12.06
CA ALA A 133 13.54 -2.10 -10.84
C ALA A 133 14.72 -2.94 -10.29
N LEU A 134 15.57 -3.52 -11.14
CA LEU A 134 16.85 -4.14 -10.73
C LEU A 134 17.80 -3.11 -10.13
N THR A 135 17.91 -1.92 -10.72
CA THR A 135 18.74 -0.84 -10.15
C THR A 135 18.28 -0.49 -8.73
N HIS A 136 16.96 -0.54 -8.49
CA HIS A 136 16.38 -0.36 -7.17
C HIS A 136 16.60 -1.57 -6.23
N THR A 137 16.58 -2.80 -6.76
CA THR A 137 16.72 -4.05 -5.98
C THR A 137 18.16 -4.50 -5.71
N ILE A 138 19.11 -4.09 -6.56
CA ILE A 138 20.56 -4.32 -6.37
C ILE A 138 21.07 -3.63 -5.08
N ARG A 139 20.29 -2.72 -4.48
CA ARG A 139 20.44 -2.19 -3.11
C ARG A 139 19.67 -3.02 -2.06
N LYS A 140 19.89 -4.33 -2.07
CA LYS A 140 19.19 -5.45 -1.39
C LYS A 140 18.49 -5.16 -0.03
N ILE A 141 17.27 -4.64 -0.16
CA ILE A 141 16.03 -4.71 0.66
C ILE A 141 16.13 -5.03 2.16
N PRO A 142 15.85 -4.02 3.00
CA PRO A 142 15.12 -4.23 4.24
C PRO A 142 13.73 -3.58 4.18
N VAL A 143 12.68 -4.41 4.28
CA VAL A 143 11.34 -4.00 4.70
C VAL A 143 11.40 -3.84 6.22
N LYS A 144 11.46 -2.60 6.70
CA LYS A 144 11.81 -2.34 8.11
C LYS A 144 10.54 -2.29 8.96
N LYS A 145 10.53 -3.09 10.02
CA LYS A 145 9.45 -3.13 11.00
C LYS A 145 9.99 -2.63 12.33
N VAL A 146 9.44 -1.52 12.79
CA VAL A 146 9.81 -0.88 14.05
C VAL A 146 8.69 -1.11 15.05
N ASN A 147 9.01 -1.64 16.22
CA ASN A 147 8.11 -1.60 17.37
C ASN A 147 8.61 -0.49 18.28
N TYR A 148 7.79 0.53 18.49
CA TYR A 148 8.16 1.66 19.33
C TYR A 148 8.24 1.17 20.78
N ASP A 149 9.36 1.46 21.43
CA ASP A 149 9.48 1.34 22.88
C ASP A 149 8.83 2.54 23.58
N GLU A 150 8.82 2.52 24.91
CA GLU A 150 8.21 3.58 25.72
C GLU A 150 8.90 4.95 25.55
N VAL A 151 10.21 4.96 25.31
CA VAL A 151 10.99 6.19 25.09
C VAL A 151 10.59 6.80 23.74
N MET A 152 10.51 6.00 22.68
CA MET A 152 10.08 6.45 21.35
C MET A 152 8.64 7.00 21.39
N LEU A 153 7.74 6.33 22.14
CA LEU A 153 6.36 6.79 22.30
C LEU A 153 6.29 8.14 23.03
N THR A 154 7.08 8.33 24.09
CA THR A 154 7.08 9.59 24.87
C THR A 154 7.75 10.74 24.13
N GLN A 155 8.69 10.47 23.23
CA GLN A 155 9.35 11.47 22.39
C GLN A 155 8.58 11.80 21.09
N SER A 156 7.45 11.14 20.80
CA SER A 156 6.62 11.49 19.64
C SER A 156 5.78 12.73 19.95
N GLN A 157 6.00 13.81 19.21
CA GLN A 157 5.20 15.02 19.35
C GLN A 157 3.73 14.75 19.02
N ALA A 158 3.45 13.98 17.96
CA ALA A 158 2.08 13.63 17.58
C ALA A 158 1.34 12.86 18.68
N PHE A 159 2.02 11.94 19.36
CA PHE A 159 1.41 11.19 20.47
C PHE A 159 1.29 12.02 21.75
N HIS A 160 2.17 13.01 21.95
CA HIS A 160 2.03 13.99 23.03
C HIS A 160 0.85 14.94 22.78
N ASP A 161 0.67 15.40 21.54
CA ASP A 161 -0.44 16.25 21.13
C ASP A 161 -1.79 15.53 21.29
N LEU A 162 -1.84 14.21 21.05
CA LEU A 162 -3.00 13.38 21.36
C LEU A 162 -3.37 13.45 22.85
N ASP A 163 -2.41 13.23 23.74
CA ASP A 163 -2.65 13.30 25.19
C ASP A 163 -3.19 14.68 25.57
N ILE A 164 -2.49 15.75 25.17
CA ILE A 164 -2.88 17.13 25.51
C ILE A 164 -4.27 17.48 24.97
N SER A 165 -4.49 17.29 23.66
CA SER A 165 -5.73 17.72 23.00
C SER A 165 -6.95 16.99 23.57
N THR A 166 -6.78 15.70 23.91
CA THR A 166 -7.88 14.88 24.43
C THR A 166 -8.17 15.10 25.90
N ARG A 167 -7.45 16.01 26.59
CA ARG A 167 -7.83 16.48 27.92
C ARG A 167 -9.03 17.44 27.86
N GLU A 168 -9.25 18.13 26.75
CA GLU A 168 -10.45 18.95 26.52
C GLU A 168 -11.72 18.10 26.60
N LEU A 169 -12.81 18.64 27.17
CA LEU A 169 -14.06 17.87 27.40
C LEU A 169 -14.69 17.37 26.08
N VAL A 170 -14.60 18.20 25.03
CA VAL A 170 -15.05 17.98 23.66
C VAL A 170 -14.04 18.63 22.71
N SER A 171 -14.01 18.24 21.44
CA SER A 171 -13.12 18.88 20.46
C SER A 171 -13.52 20.33 20.21
N SER A 172 -12.53 21.18 19.92
CA SER A 172 -12.73 22.62 19.66
C SER A 172 -13.66 22.89 18.47
N ASP A 173 -13.59 22.05 17.43
CA ASP A 173 -14.44 22.10 16.24
C ASP A 173 -15.79 21.38 16.40
N LYS A 174 -15.98 20.66 17.52
CA LYS A 174 -17.14 19.82 17.82
C LYS A 174 -17.40 18.73 16.78
N SER A 175 -16.39 18.35 16.00
CA SER A 175 -16.48 17.21 15.08
C SER A 175 -16.71 15.91 15.86
N THR A 176 -17.42 14.97 15.24
CA THR A 176 -17.73 13.70 15.89
C THR A 176 -17.34 12.52 15.02
N ILE A 177 -17.25 11.35 15.66
CA ILE A 177 -16.94 10.06 15.04
C ILE A 177 -18.09 9.50 14.16
N ILE A 178 -19.28 10.10 14.20
CA ILE A 178 -20.47 9.57 13.51
C ILE A 178 -20.27 9.39 11.99
N PRO A 179 -19.72 10.36 11.24
CA PRO A 179 -19.43 10.17 9.82
C PRO A 179 -18.50 9.00 9.55
N ASP A 180 -17.54 8.74 10.45
CA ASP A 180 -16.56 7.67 10.29
C ASP A 180 -17.17 6.29 10.57
N VAL A 181 -18.07 6.20 11.56
CA VAL A 181 -18.89 5.00 11.79
C VAL A 181 -19.77 4.70 10.58
N ARG A 182 -20.44 5.72 10.00
CA ARG A 182 -21.29 5.54 8.80
C ARG A 182 -20.53 5.04 7.59
N ARG A 183 -19.30 5.52 7.41
CA ARG A 183 -18.40 5.07 6.35
C ARG A 183 -17.75 3.72 6.66
N LYS A 184 -18.09 3.10 7.80
CA LYS A 184 -17.53 1.83 8.30
C LYS A 184 -16.02 1.89 8.57
N GLY A 185 -15.45 3.09 8.71
CA GLY A 185 -14.07 3.30 9.11
C GLY A 185 -13.84 3.02 10.60
N VAL A 186 -14.91 3.03 11.40
CA VAL A 186 -14.88 2.76 12.84
C VAL A 186 -15.78 1.57 13.18
N THR A 187 -15.24 0.66 13.98
CA THR A 187 -15.96 -0.51 14.50
C THR A 187 -15.84 -0.61 16.02
N PHE A 188 -16.75 -1.38 16.64
CA PHE A 188 -16.72 -1.71 18.06
C PHE A 188 -16.72 -3.22 18.21
N TYR A 189 -15.69 -3.79 18.83
CA TYR A 189 -15.41 -5.23 18.84
C TYR A 189 -15.43 -5.87 17.45
N GLY A 190 -14.95 -5.14 16.43
CA GLY A 190 -14.97 -5.55 15.02
C GLY A 190 -16.35 -5.49 14.36
N ALA A 191 -17.40 -5.11 15.09
CA ALA A 191 -18.75 -4.98 14.53
C ALA A 191 -19.01 -3.56 14.01
N VAL A 192 -19.67 -3.48 12.85
CA VAL A 192 -20.18 -2.22 12.28
C VAL A 192 -21.50 -1.87 12.96
N ILE A 193 -21.64 -0.61 13.38
CA ILE A 193 -22.92 -0.10 13.88
C ILE A 193 -23.80 0.28 12.70
N ALA A 194 -25.01 -0.30 12.62
CA ALA A 194 -26.00 0.13 11.65
C ALA A 194 -26.62 1.46 12.12
N PRO A 195 -26.45 2.57 11.36
CA PRO A 195 -27.04 3.85 11.72
C PRO A 195 -28.57 3.78 11.62
N ALA A 196 -29.26 4.46 12.53
CA ALA A 196 -30.72 4.60 12.47
C ALA A 196 -31.16 5.58 11.38
N ASN A 197 -30.38 6.63 11.14
CA ASN A 197 -30.65 7.65 10.14
C ASN A 197 -29.35 8.23 9.59
N TYR A 198 -29.07 8.04 8.30
CA TYR A 198 -27.82 8.49 7.66
C TYR A 198 -27.67 10.02 7.56
N ILE A 199 -28.73 10.79 7.78
CA ILE A 199 -28.75 12.26 7.62
C ILE A 199 -28.49 12.98 8.96
N ASP A 200 -28.86 12.36 10.08
CA ASP A 200 -28.80 12.99 11.40
C ASP A 200 -27.34 13.23 11.85
N PRO A 201 -26.87 14.44 12.16
CA PRO A 201 -25.51 14.62 12.69
C PRO A 201 -25.26 13.87 14.01
N PHE A 202 -26.31 13.48 14.75
CA PHE A 202 -26.24 12.83 16.06
C PHE A 202 -27.08 11.54 16.12
N ASP A 203 -26.84 10.62 15.17
CA ASP A 203 -27.53 9.33 15.07
C ASP A 203 -27.68 8.63 16.43
N THR A 204 -28.94 8.48 16.85
CA THR A 204 -29.29 7.96 18.18
C THR A 204 -28.78 6.54 18.44
N MET A 205 -28.72 5.67 17.42
CA MET A 205 -28.19 4.30 17.58
C MET A 205 -26.69 4.32 17.80
N ILE A 206 -25.97 5.16 17.08
CA ILE A 206 -24.52 5.31 17.25
C ILE A 206 -24.22 5.87 18.64
N VAL A 207 -24.91 6.95 19.05
CA VAL A 207 -24.74 7.58 20.36
C VAL A 207 -25.03 6.60 21.49
N GLN A 208 -26.15 5.89 21.44
CA GLN A 208 -26.51 4.88 22.44
C GLN A 208 -25.50 3.74 22.48
N THR A 209 -25.01 3.27 21.32
CA THR A 209 -24.01 2.20 21.27
C THR A 209 -22.71 2.64 21.96
N ILE A 210 -22.23 3.86 21.70
CA ILE A 210 -21.02 4.39 22.35
C ILE A 210 -21.22 4.50 23.87
N LYS A 211 -22.37 5.01 24.32
CA LYS A 211 -22.69 5.15 25.75
C LYS A 211 -22.78 3.81 26.45
N ASN A 212 -23.49 2.85 25.86
CA ASN A 212 -23.59 1.48 26.37
C ASN A 212 -22.22 0.82 26.39
N PHE A 213 -21.43 1.00 25.33
CA PHE A 213 -20.07 0.52 25.24
C PHE A 213 -19.24 1.06 26.40
N THR A 214 -19.32 2.34 26.76
CA THR A 214 -18.53 2.88 27.88
C THR A 214 -19.20 2.78 29.25
N SER A 215 -20.40 2.20 29.33
CA SER A 215 -21.24 2.17 30.54
C SER A 215 -21.56 3.58 31.08
N ASP A 216 -21.75 4.54 30.17
CA ASP A 216 -22.21 5.89 30.51
C ASP A 216 -23.73 5.82 30.81
N SER A 217 -24.12 6.24 32.02
CA SER A 217 -25.42 5.99 32.64
C SER A 217 -26.54 6.95 32.22
N SER A 218 -26.30 7.83 31.23
CA SER A 218 -27.33 8.78 30.80
C SER A 218 -28.39 8.09 29.90
N ASN A 219 -29.59 7.88 30.42
CA ASN A 219 -30.72 7.18 29.78
C ASN A 219 -31.44 7.94 28.63
N SER A 220 -30.85 9.01 28.09
CA SER A 220 -31.44 9.81 27.00
C SER A 220 -30.75 9.57 25.66
N SER A 221 -31.49 9.76 24.56
CA SER A 221 -30.99 9.94 23.19
C SER A 221 -30.11 11.19 23.00
N SER A 222 -29.70 11.83 24.09
CA SER A 222 -28.82 12.99 24.08
C SER A 222 -27.35 12.56 23.96
N LEU A 223 -26.55 13.52 23.54
CA LEU A 223 -25.09 13.42 23.52
C LEU A 223 -24.51 12.93 24.87
N PRO A 224 -23.35 12.24 24.83
CA PRO A 224 -22.64 11.82 26.04
C PRO A 224 -22.33 12.99 26.98
N HIS A 225 -22.19 12.70 28.28
CA HIS A 225 -21.80 13.71 29.25
C HIS A 225 -20.39 14.25 28.91
N PRO A 226 -20.19 15.58 28.82
CA PRO A 226 -18.86 16.15 28.56
C PRO A 226 -17.84 15.66 29.61
N GLY A 227 -16.72 15.10 29.17
CA GLY A 227 -15.71 14.51 30.06
C GLY A 227 -15.86 13.01 30.33
N SER A 228 -17.00 12.39 29.98
CA SER A 228 -17.16 10.93 30.04
C SER A 228 -16.25 10.20 29.05
N LYS A 229 -16.02 8.90 29.29
CA LYS A 229 -15.36 8.01 28.32
C LYS A 229 -16.04 8.04 26.95
N ALA A 230 -17.39 8.04 26.93
CA ALA A 230 -18.16 8.13 25.70
C ALA A 230 -17.90 9.43 24.95
N SER A 231 -17.80 10.57 25.66
CA SER A 231 -17.45 11.85 25.05
C SER A 231 -16.09 11.79 24.36
N LYS A 232 -15.09 11.17 24.99
CA LYS A 232 -13.74 11.05 24.39
C LYS A 232 -13.76 10.23 23.09
N ILE A 233 -14.49 9.11 23.07
CA ILE A 233 -14.68 8.33 21.83
C ILE A 233 -15.45 9.16 20.79
N MET A 234 -16.50 9.85 21.21
CA MET A 234 -17.39 10.59 20.33
C MET A 234 -16.68 11.72 19.59
N TYR A 235 -15.87 12.53 20.27
CA TYR A 235 -15.24 13.73 19.71
C TYR A 235 -13.80 13.50 19.23
N PHE A 236 -13.09 12.51 19.76
CA PHE A 236 -11.67 12.29 19.47
C PHE A 236 -11.35 10.90 18.91
N GLY A 237 -12.35 10.09 18.54
CA GLY A 237 -12.11 8.69 18.17
C GLY A 237 -12.00 8.37 16.68
N GLY A 238 -12.50 9.22 15.79
CA GLY A 238 -12.57 8.95 14.35
C GLY A 238 -11.35 9.46 13.59
N GLN A 239 -11.60 10.27 12.56
CA GLN A 239 -10.57 10.98 11.78
C GLN A 239 -9.53 11.71 12.64
N PHE A 240 -9.88 12.11 13.86
CA PHE A 240 -8.91 12.66 14.82
C PHE A 240 -7.76 11.68 15.12
N LEU A 241 -8.04 10.42 15.46
CA LEU A 241 -6.99 9.42 15.70
C LEU A 241 -6.22 9.08 14.43
N GLU A 242 -6.91 9.03 13.30
CA GLU A 242 -6.26 8.85 12.00
C GLU A 242 -5.26 9.97 11.73
N ALA A 243 -5.66 11.23 11.96
CA ALA A 243 -4.81 12.40 11.76
C ALA A 243 -3.58 12.38 12.66
N ILE A 244 -3.70 11.98 13.93
CA ILE A 244 -2.54 11.86 14.85
C ILE A 244 -1.50 10.90 14.29
N VAL A 245 -1.91 9.72 13.83
CA VAL A 245 -0.99 8.70 13.31
C VAL A 245 -0.42 9.10 11.94
N LEU A 246 -1.21 9.78 11.10
CA LEU A 246 -0.72 10.34 9.83
C LEU A 246 0.28 11.48 10.07
N ASN A 247 0.10 12.28 11.11
CA ASN A 247 1.06 13.32 11.50
C ASN A 247 2.37 12.72 12.00
N GLU A 248 2.32 11.59 12.72
CA GLU A 248 3.52 10.81 13.05
C GLU A 248 4.24 10.36 11.77
N PHE A 249 3.52 9.76 10.80
CA PHE A 249 4.12 9.37 9.51
C PHE A 249 4.81 10.53 8.79
N SER A 250 4.16 11.68 8.69
CA SER A 250 4.71 12.81 7.93
C SER A 250 6.02 13.36 8.52
N ASN A 251 6.24 13.19 9.82
CA ASN A 251 7.34 13.84 10.55
C ASN A 251 8.46 12.90 11.02
N THR A 252 8.25 11.57 11.01
CA THR A 252 9.23 10.62 11.58
C THR A 252 9.92 9.72 10.57
N ILE A 253 9.89 10.09 9.29
CA ILE A 253 10.50 9.30 8.23
C ILE A 253 11.77 9.99 7.72
N GLU A 254 12.85 9.22 7.67
CA GLU A 254 14.17 9.64 7.19
C GLU A 254 14.61 8.73 6.05
N PHE A 255 15.42 9.25 5.14
CA PHE A 255 15.99 8.45 4.07
C PHE A 255 17.16 7.60 4.60
N ALA A 256 17.42 6.48 3.91
CA ALA A 256 18.58 5.63 4.20
C ALA A 256 19.91 6.41 4.19
N ASP A 257 20.01 7.45 3.35
CA ASP A 257 21.17 8.33 3.22
C ASP A 257 21.31 9.43 4.30
N GLY A 258 20.40 9.47 5.28
CA GLY A 258 20.46 10.43 6.38
C GLY A 258 19.66 11.71 6.15
N ARG A 259 19.10 11.93 4.95
CA ARG A 259 18.29 13.12 4.68
C ARG A 259 16.96 13.01 5.41
N GLN A 260 16.57 14.09 6.07
CA GLN A 260 15.22 14.26 6.59
C GLN A 260 14.36 14.91 5.52
N GLY A 261 13.13 14.43 5.36
CA GLY A 261 12.16 15.03 4.46
C GLY A 261 10.76 14.87 5.04
N ILE A 262 9.94 15.91 4.91
CA ILE A 262 8.53 15.84 5.28
C ILE A 262 7.79 15.13 4.14
N LEU A 263 7.12 14.03 4.50
CA LEU A 263 6.33 13.26 3.55
C LEU A 263 4.86 13.67 3.67
N GLU A 264 4.27 14.02 2.55
CA GLU A 264 2.83 14.20 2.46
C GLU A 264 2.20 12.86 2.10
N ARG A 265 1.32 12.36 2.96
CA ARG A 265 0.51 11.19 2.64
C ARG A 265 -0.40 11.49 1.44
N GLY A 266 -0.53 10.52 0.55
CA GLY A 266 -1.50 10.54 -0.54
C GLY A 266 -2.71 9.70 -0.17
N LYS A 267 -2.86 8.53 -0.79
CA LYS A 267 -3.96 7.59 -0.52
C LYS A 267 -3.71 6.81 0.76
N VAL A 268 -4.71 6.83 1.64
CA VAL A 268 -4.67 6.15 2.93
C VAL A 268 -5.93 5.31 3.14
N GLN A 269 -5.78 4.24 3.91
CA GLN A 269 -6.87 3.45 4.45
C GLN A 269 -6.68 3.37 5.95
N GLY A 270 -7.44 4.17 6.68
CA GLY A 270 -7.56 4.07 8.13
C GLY A 270 -8.71 3.14 8.53
N HIS A 271 -8.47 2.31 9.54
CA HIS A 271 -9.50 1.58 10.25
C HIS A 271 -9.27 1.67 11.75
N ILE A 272 -10.33 1.94 12.50
CA ILE A 272 -10.28 2.11 13.94
C ILE A 272 -11.25 1.13 14.58
N ASN A 273 -10.75 0.22 15.40
CA ASN A 273 -11.58 -0.69 16.17
C ASN A 273 -11.48 -0.38 17.67
N TRP A 274 -12.61 0.00 18.28
CA TRP A 274 -12.75 0.17 19.72
C TRP A 274 -13.07 -1.16 20.39
N SER A 275 -12.43 -1.45 21.51
CA SER A 275 -12.62 -2.71 22.25
C SER A 275 -12.35 -2.51 23.73
N LYS A 276 -12.71 -3.50 24.54
CA LYS A 276 -12.31 -3.59 25.94
C LYS A 276 -11.51 -4.85 26.19
N ASN A 277 -10.55 -4.75 27.10
CA ASN A 277 -9.85 -5.93 27.61
C ASN A 277 -10.69 -6.63 28.70
N THR A 278 -10.19 -7.75 29.19
CA THR A 278 -10.81 -8.52 30.29
C THR A 278 -10.95 -7.72 31.59
N ALA A 279 -10.16 -6.67 31.78
CA ALA A 279 -10.26 -5.73 32.89
C ALA A 279 -11.22 -4.55 32.62
N ASN A 280 -12.04 -4.63 31.57
CA ASN A 280 -13.00 -3.59 31.14
C ASN A 280 -12.33 -2.24 30.78
N GLU A 281 -11.01 -2.23 30.52
CA GLU A 281 -10.30 -1.05 30.06
C GLU A 281 -10.55 -0.85 28.57
N VAL A 282 -10.98 0.36 28.21
CA VAL A 282 -11.30 0.75 26.84
C VAL A 282 -10.03 1.10 26.08
N TYR A 283 -9.89 0.57 24.87
CA TYR A 283 -8.81 0.92 23.96
C TYR A 283 -9.28 0.94 22.50
N ALA A 284 -8.61 1.71 21.67
CA ALA A 284 -8.70 1.68 20.21
C ALA A 284 -7.49 0.97 19.62
N THR A 285 -7.72 0.22 18.55
CA THR A 285 -6.67 -0.24 17.63
C THR A 285 -6.84 0.52 16.33
N VAL A 286 -5.86 1.34 15.98
CA VAL A 286 -5.82 2.15 14.77
C VAL A 286 -4.86 1.46 13.80
N ASN A 287 -5.39 0.98 12.68
CA ASN A 287 -4.61 0.46 11.56
C ASN A 287 -4.67 1.47 10.42
N ILE A 288 -3.52 1.95 9.96
CA ILE A 288 -3.44 2.85 8.82
C ILE A 288 -2.47 2.27 7.81
N LYS A 289 -2.98 2.08 6.59
CA LYS A 289 -2.20 1.72 5.42
C LYS A 289 -2.04 2.96 4.55
N ILE A 290 -0.81 3.28 4.18
CA ILE A 290 -0.48 4.41 3.30
C ILE A 290 -0.03 3.82 1.98
N TYR A 291 -0.79 4.05 0.91
CA TYR A 291 -0.54 3.49 -0.42
C TYR A 291 0.27 4.42 -1.32
N THR A 292 0.18 5.73 -1.09
CA THR A 292 0.99 6.72 -1.83
C THR A 292 1.50 7.81 -0.91
N PHE A 293 2.64 8.42 -1.26
CA PHE A 293 3.15 9.64 -0.64
C PHE A 293 3.80 10.55 -1.69
N SER A 294 4.04 11.79 -1.30
CA SER A 294 4.81 12.78 -2.03
C SER A 294 5.72 13.56 -1.08
N PHE A 295 6.65 14.32 -1.65
CA PHE A 295 7.52 15.21 -0.89
C PHE A 295 6.87 16.57 -0.70
N ALA A 296 6.95 17.12 0.52
CA ALA A 296 6.43 18.47 0.83
C ALA A 296 7.29 19.59 0.18
N ASP A 297 8.61 19.39 0.10
CA ASP A 297 9.58 20.42 -0.33
C ASP A 297 9.96 20.36 -1.82
N ASN A 298 9.12 19.77 -2.67
CA ASN A 298 9.36 19.89 -4.10
C ASN A 298 9.23 21.36 -4.50
N ASP A 299 10.25 21.88 -5.20
CA ASP A 299 10.28 23.22 -5.80
C ASP A 299 8.87 23.60 -6.28
N PRO A 300 8.24 24.69 -5.80
CA PRO A 300 6.86 25.03 -6.14
C PRO A 300 6.63 25.26 -7.64
N LYS A 301 7.72 25.33 -8.44
CA LYS A 301 7.70 25.37 -9.91
C LYS A 301 7.66 23.99 -10.57
N LYS A 302 7.79 22.91 -9.81
CA LYS A 302 7.72 21.52 -10.28
C LYS A 302 6.47 20.84 -9.75
N PRO A 303 5.77 20.04 -10.57
CA PRO A 303 4.63 19.28 -10.11
C PRO A 303 5.07 18.29 -9.02
N GLN A 304 4.19 18.11 -8.03
CA GLN A 304 4.44 17.19 -6.93
C GLN A 304 4.42 15.75 -7.44
N GLN A 305 5.55 15.06 -7.32
CA GLN A 305 5.67 13.66 -7.72
C GLN A 305 5.20 12.73 -6.61
N PHE A 306 4.28 11.82 -6.94
CA PHE A 306 3.80 10.77 -6.04
C PHE A 306 4.51 9.45 -6.29
N TYR A 307 4.52 8.57 -5.28
CA TYR A 307 5.13 7.25 -5.36
C TYR A 307 4.16 6.17 -4.84
N ALA A 308 4.27 4.95 -5.36
CA ALA A 308 3.55 3.74 -4.93
C ALA A 308 4.48 2.52 -4.89
N ILE A 309 4.07 1.45 -4.22
CA ILE A 309 4.79 0.17 -4.24
C ILE A 309 4.07 -0.85 -5.13
N GLY A 310 4.84 -1.58 -5.93
CA GLY A 310 4.36 -2.67 -6.77
C GLY A 310 3.84 -3.87 -5.96
N SER A 311 3.28 -4.86 -6.65
CA SER A 311 2.69 -6.07 -6.03
C SER A 311 3.68 -6.95 -5.24
N ASP A 312 5.00 -6.83 -5.47
CA ASP A 312 6.02 -7.51 -4.65
C ASP A 312 6.20 -6.92 -3.25
N GLY A 313 5.61 -5.76 -2.98
CA GLY A 313 5.82 -5.06 -1.71
C GLY A 313 7.23 -4.52 -1.52
N GLN A 314 8.00 -4.38 -2.60
CA GLN A 314 9.43 -4.03 -2.54
C GLN A 314 9.84 -2.98 -3.57
N THR A 315 9.15 -2.93 -4.72
CA THR A 315 9.47 -2.01 -5.82
C THR A 315 8.75 -0.68 -5.67
N LEU A 316 9.48 0.41 -5.41
CA LEU A 316 8.93 1.77 -5.36
C LEU A 316 8.89 2.38 -6.77
N LEU A 317 7.71 2.77 -7.23
CA LEU A 317 7.47 3.32 -8.56
C LEU A 317 7.00 4.78 -8.47
N PRO A 318 7.60 5.72 -9.23
CA PRO A 318 7.04 7.06 -9.39
C PRO A 318 5.72 7.00 -10.17
N ILE A 319 4.74 7.74 -9.69
CA ILE A 319 3.45 7.92 -10.35
C ILE A 319 3.53 9.16 -11.24
N SER A 320 3.37 8.96 -12.54
CA SER A 320 3.27 10.07 -13.49
C SER A 320 1.92 10.78 -13.38
N ASP A 321 1.82 12.06 -13.77
CA ASP A 321 0.55 12.80 -13.81
C ASP A 321 -0.54 12.07 -14.60
N LYS A 322 -0.14 11.38 -15.68
CA LYS A 322 -1.05 10.59 -16.53
C LYS A 322 -1.57 9.34 -15.84
N ASP A 323 -0.83 8.81 -14.86
CA ASP A 323 -1.16 7.59 -14.14
C ASP A 323 -1.83 7.85 -12.78
N PHE A 324 -1.78 9.10 -12.29
CA PHE A 324 -2.29 9.49 -10.97
C PHE A 324 -3.73 9.04 -10.74
N GLU A 325 -4.68 9.45 -11.58
CA GLU A 325 -6.11 9.08 -11.48
C GLU A 325 -6.35 7.57 -11.39
N ARG A 326 -5.58 6.80 -12.13
CA ARG A 326 -5.73 5.34 -12.19
C ARG A 326 -5.11 4.68 -10.97
N VAL A 327 -3.92 5.10 -10.54
CA VAL A 327 -3.32 4.62 -9.30
C VAL A 327 -4.26 4.96 -8.13
N TYR A 328 -4.83 6.17 -8.12
CA TYR A 328 -5.87 6.57 -7.19
C TYR A 328 -7.04 5.58 -7.15
N LYS A 329 -7.56 5.18 -8.33
CA LYS A 329 -8.65 4.20 -8.44
C LYS A 329 -8.26 2.79 -8.00
N ASN A 330 -7.05 2.33 -8.28
CA ASN A 330 -6.59 1.01 -7.84
C ASN A 330 -6.32 0.99 -6.33
N CYS A 331 -5.75 2.06 -5.78
CA CYS A 331 -5.68 2.25 -4.33
C CYS A 331 -7.08 2.23 -3.72
N ASP A 332 -8.09 2.82 -4.38
CA ASP A 332 -9.47 2.76 -3.92
C ASP A 332 -10.04 1.33 -3.98
N LYS A 333 -9.73 0.54 -5.01
CA LYS A 333 -10.14 -0.88 -5.10
C LYS A 333 -9.52 -1.73 -4.01
N GLU A 334 -8.21 -1.58 -3.77
CA GLU A 334 -7.49 -2.29 -2.71
C GLU A 334 -8.02 -1.85 -1.33
N ARG A 335 -8.26 -0.54 -1.15
CA ARG A 335 -8.89 0.03 0.05
C ARG A 335 -10.30 -0.51 0.30
N LEU A 336 -11.05 -0.81 -0.75
CA LEU A 336 -12.40 -1.36 -0.67
C LEU A 336 -12.42 -2.90 -0.64
N GLU A 337 -11.24 -3.53 -0.59
CA GLU A 337 -11.08 -5.00 -0.62
C GLU A 337 -11.71 -5.63 -1.89
N GLU A 338 -11.84 -4.85 -2.96
CA GLU A 338 -12.30 -5.32 -4.28
C GLU A 338 -11.18 -6.05 -5.04
N THR A 339 -9.93 -5.78 -4.66
CA THR A 339 -8.73 -6.45 -5.15
C THR A 339 -7.86 -6.86 -3.98
N GLU A 340 -7.04 -7.89 -4.17
CA GLU A 340 -6.11 -8.39 -3.16
C GLU A 340 -4.70 -8.46 -3.75
N ASN A 341 -3.75 -7.79 -3.09
CA ASN A 341 -2.32 -7.75 -3.42
C ASN A 341 -1.98 -7.11 -4.78
N ASN A 342 -2.89 -6.33 -5.37
CA ASN A 342 -2.55 -5.54 -6.56
C ASN A 342 -1.65 -4.35 -6.20
N LEU A 343 -1.75 -3.85 -4.97
CA LEU A 343 -0.95 -2.78 -4.40
C LEU A 343 -0.59 -3.12 -2.96
N VAL A 344 0.69 -3.02 -2.62
CA VAL A 344 1.14 -3.15 -1.23
C VAL A 344 1.25 -1.74 -0.64
N PRO A 345 0.80 -1.52 0.61
CA PRO A 345 1.00 -0.23 1.25
C PRO A 345 2.48 0.07 1.40
N ILE A 346 2.85 1.32 1.17
CA ILE A 346 4.19 1.86 1.43
C ILE A 346 4.56 1.70 2.90
N CYS A 347 3.56 1.94 3.74
CA CYS A 347 3.72 1.95 5.16
C CYS A 347 2.43 1.47 5.84
N GLU A 348 2.59 0.70 6.90
CA GLU A 348 1.50 0.31 7.80
C GLU A 348 1.80 0.74 9.23
N TYR A 349 0.92 1.55 9.80
CA TYR A 349 0.89 1.86 11.22
C TYR A 349 -0.16 1.01 11.91
N ASN A 350 0.25 0.38 13.02
CA ASN A 350 -0.61 -0.35 13.92
C ASN A 350 -0.43 0.23 15.32
N VAL A 351 -1.38 1.06 15.74
CA VAL A 351 -1.31 1.83 16.98
C VAL A 351 -2.39 1.37 17.94
N LYS A 352 -2.01 1.10 19.19
CA LYS A 352 -2.93 0.82 20.29
C LYS A 352 -3.02 2.02 21.20
N ILE A 353 -4.21 2.60 21.29
CA ILE A 353 -4.50 3.81 22.07
C ILE A 353 -5.42 3.41 23.22
N LYS A 354 -4.99 3.66 24.45
CA LYS A 354 -5.81 3.39 25.64
C LYS A 354 -6.51 4.67 26.06
N LEU A 355 -7.72 4.53 26.58
CA LEU A 355 -8.38 5.58 27.34
C LEU A 355 -7.89 5.52 28.79
N ASP A 356 -7.12 6.52 29.19
CA ASP A 356 -6.44 6.59 30.49
C ASP A 356 -7.03 7.69 31.38
N THR A 357 -6.67 7.70 32.65
CA THR A 357 -7.07 8.72 33.61
C THR A 357 -6.01 8.89 34.69
N ASN A 358 -5.77 10.14 35.09
CA ASN A 358 -4.85 10.47 36.19
C ASN A 358 -5.52 10.31 37.56
N ASP A 359 -6.84 10.19 37.61
CA ASP A 359 -7.65 10.36 38.82
C ASP A 359 -8.60 9.17 39.04
N LYS A 360 -8.08 7.93 39.02
CA LYS A 360 -8.88 6.70 39.12
C LYS A 360 -9.79 6.65 40.35
N ASP A 361 -9.40 7.33 41.43
CA ASP A 361 -10.08 7.31 42.72
C ASP A 361 -11.00 8.53 42.95
N GLN A 362 -11.09 9.46 41.98
CA GLN A 362 -11.98 10.61 42.09
C GLN A 362 -13.41 10.29 41.62
N PRO A 363 -14.44 11.02 42.13
CA PRO A 363 -15.83 10.83 41.73
C PRO A 363 -16.07 11.09 40.24
N ASP A 364 -15.38 12.09 39.69
CA ASP A 364 -15.48 12.52 38.28
C ASP A 364 -14.09 12.46 37.61
N PRO A 365 -13.60 11.26 37.28
CA PRO A 365 -12.28 11.09 36.68
C PRO A 365 -12.22 11.74 35.30
N THR A 366 -11.18 12.55 35.06
CA THR A 366 -10.93 13.10 33.72
C THR A 366 -10.20 12.07 32.88
N PHE A 367 -10.78 11.75 31.72
CA PHE A 367 -10.22 10.79 30.78
C PHE A 367 -9.48 11.48 29.63
N PHE A 368 -8.42 10.84 29.15
CA PHE A 368 -7.66 11.25 27.97
C PHE A 368 -7.19 10.03 27.19
N LEU A 369 -6.69 10.24 25.97
CA LEU A 369 -6.20 9.17 25.11
C LEU A 369 -4.67 9.13 25.14
N LYS A 370 -4.12 7.92 25.30
CA LYS A 370 -2.68 7.70 25.37
C LYS A 370 -2.26 6.55 24.47
N VAL A 371 -1.24 6.75 23.64
CA VAL A 371 -0.65 5.66 22.87
C VAL A 371 0.11 4.72 23.81
N THR A 372 -0.17 3.43 23.71
CA THR A 372 0.46 2.39 24.54
C THR A 372 1.32 1.44 23.74
N LYS A 373 1.05 1.30 22.45
CA LYS A 373 1.87 0.53 21.50
C LYS A 373 1.79 1.20 20.14
N CYS A 374 2.91 1.29 19.45
CA CYS A 374 2.96 1.64 18.04
C CYS A 374 3.88 0.64 17.34
N LYS A 375 3.40 0.09 16.24
CA LYS A 375 4.21 -0.70 15.33
C LYS A 375 4.10 -0.07 13.95
N LEU A 376 5.25 0.20 13.37
CA LEU A 376 5.44 0.74 12.04
C LEU A 376 6.05 -0.34 11.16
N GLN A 377 5.52 -0.54 9.96
CA GLN A 377 6.12 -1.37 8.93
C GLN A 377 6.29 -0.54 7.66
N ILE A 378 7.53 -0.38 7.20
CA ILE A 378 7.90 0.38 6.01
C ILE A 378 8.30 -0.63 4.93
N ASN A 379 7.58 -0.63 3.82
CA ASN A 379 7.78 -1.57 2.72
C ASN A 379 8.65 -1.00 1.59
N THR A 380 9.32 0.14 1.79
CA THR A 380 10.19 0.79 0.78
C THR A 380 11.67 0.78 1.18
N PRO A 381 12.60 0.52 0.24
CA PRO A 381 14.02 0.39 0.53
C PRO A 381 14.72 1.72 0.86
N GLN A 382 14.08 2.87 0.62
CA GLN A 382 14.70 4.19 0.83
C GLN A 382 14.24 4.90 2.09
N LEU A 383 13.13 4.48 2.71
CA LEU A 383 12.60 5.12 3.92
C LEU A 383 12.88 4.26 5.15
N ILE A 384 13.25 4.91 6.24
CA ILE A 384 13.44 4.32 7.57
C ILE A 384 12.89 5.28 8.62
N SER A 385 12.53 4.76 9.80
CA SER A 385 12.08 5.62 10.89
C SER A 385 13.26 6.36 11.51
N SER A 386 13.13 7.68 11.71
CA SER A 386 14.15 8.46 12.42
C SER A 386 14.29 8.05 13.89
N LYS A 387 13.19 7.57 14.50
CA LYS A 387 13.17 7.06 15.88
C LYS A 387 14.05 5.82 16.05
N GLU A 388 14.06 4.96 15.05
CA GLU A 388 14.88 3.75 15.07
C GLU A 388 16.37 4.05 14.93
N LYS A 389 16.73 4.98 14.04
CA LYS A 389 18.13 5.45 13.90
C LYS A 389 18.69 5.99 15.22
N GLN A 390 17.91 6.79 15.94
CA GLN A 390 18.31 7.34 17.24
C GLN A 390 18.64 6.23 18.24
N HIS A 391 17.84 5.17 18.30
CA HIS A 391 18.07 4.05 19.21
C HIS A 391 19.30 3.22 18.83
N GLU A 392 19.50 2.93 17.53
CA GLU A 392 20.72 2.26 17.05
C GLU A 392 21.99 3.05 17.42
N LEU A 393 21.94 4.38 17.33
CA LEU A 393 23.03 5.27 17.76
C LEU A 393 23.28 5.20 19.27
N GLU A 394 22.22 5.25 20.10
CA GLU A 394 22.33 5.15 21.56
C GLU A 394 22.93 3.81 22.02
N ASP A 395 22.51 2.71 21.41
CA ASP A 395 23.03 1.37 21.74
C ASP A 395 24.51 1.24 21.38
N ASN A 396 24.92 1.76 20.22
CA ASN A 396 26.31 1.77 19.80
C ASN A 396 27.20 2.62 20.73
N VAL A 397 26.72 3.77 21.20
CA VAL A 397 27.42 4.61 22.17
C VAL A 397 27.54 3.89 23.52
N ARG A 398 26.48 3.24 24.00
CA ARG A 398 26.51 2.44 25.24
C ARG A 398 27.50 1.28 25.16
N ALA A 399 27.50 0.53 24.06
CA ALA A 399 28.43 -0.57 23.83
C ALA A 399 29.90 -0.08 23.78
N THR A 400 30.14 1.07 23.14
CA THR A 400 31.46 1.72 23.10
C THR A 400 31.92 2.18 24.48
N ASN A 401 31.04 2.79 25.28
CA ASN A 401 31.38 3.24 26.62
C ASN A 401 31.61 2.07 27.61
N GLN A 402 30.88 0.97 27.46
CA GLN A 402 31.11 -0.25 28.26
C GLN A 402 32.44 -0.93 27.91
N SER A 403 32.82 -0.93 26.64
CA SER A 403 34.12 -1.47 26.19
C SER A 403 35.30 -0.56 26.57
N THR A 404 35.08 0.76 26.66
CA THR A 404 36.10 1.71 27.12
C THR A 404 36.26 1.72 28.64
N ALA A 405 35.21 1.39 29.41
CA ALA A 405 35.27 1.26 30.87
C ALA A 405 35.92 -0.04 31.37
N LEU A 406 36.25 -0.97 30.46
CA LEU A 406 36.92 -2.24 30.75
C LEU A 406 38.42 -2.23 30.39
N ILE A 407 38.98 -1.05 30.07
CA ILE A 407 40.41 -0.77 29.89
C ILE A 407 40.83 0.18 31.01
#